data_AF-A0A9W9K1K8-F1
#
_entry.id   AF-A0A9W9K1K8-F1
#
_cell.length_a   1.000
_cell.length_b   1.000
_cell.length_c   1.000
_cell.angle_alpha   90.00
_cell.angle_beta   90.00
_cell.angle_gamma   90.00
#
_symmetry.space_group_name_H-M   'P 1'
#
loop_
_entity.id
_entity.type
_entity.pdbx_description
1 polymer ?
#
loop_
_entity_poly.entity_id
_entity_poly.type
_entity_poly.pdbx_seq_one_letter_code
_entity_poly.pdbx_strand_id
1 'polypeptide(L)'
;MESQSTPSQRYVLLYTFADYVKELSDYCKETSSSTPNSSPDQSDHQSASRHQERASAFGIQNGLLEIMERVYILHVDARETKTLESDSVVDAVDIWNDLDHIREECQQDSAENASLQTACVWALFVWLYLVVHPKGAGDERAQMAVRNGLTASKAVASEESLPFLLIPAFCLGLAALEQEERDSVVELFGKIDGSFVLIDVRIYREIVEEGWQELDSGSDRTWG
;
A
#
# COMPACT_ATOMS: atom_id res chain seq x y z
N MET A 1 33.28 4.77 20.54
CA MET A 1 31.85 4.73 20.89
C MET A 1 31.11 4.61 19.58
N GLU A 2 30.80 3.38 19.19
CA GLU A 2 30.06 3.07 17.97
C GLU A 2 28.60 3.48 18.21
N SER A 3 28.11 4.39 17.38
CA SER A 3 26.72 4.81 17.39
C SER A 3 25.90 3.65 16.80
N GLN A 4 25.24 2.88 17.66
CA GLN A 4 24.25 1.90 17.22
C GLN A 4 23.12 2.66 16.52
N SER A 5 23.02 2.50 15.20
CA SER A 5 21.90 2.99 14.40
C SER A 5 20.66 2.20 14.81
N THR A 6 19.77 2.85 15.56
CA THR A 6 18.41 2.35 15.75
C THR A 6 17.76 2.17 14.37
N PRO A 7 17.16 1.01 14.05
CA PRO A 7 16.39 0.87 12.82
C PRO A 7 15.35 1.98 12.79
N SER A 8 15.33 2.78 11.73
CA SER A 8 14.42 3.93 11.62
C SER A 8 12.98 3.42 11.81
N GLN A 9 12.21 4.10 12.67
CA GLN A 9 10.83 3.71 13.04
C GLN A 9 9.92 3.51 11.82
N ARG A 10 10.25 4.15 10.69
CA ARG A 10 9.62 3.99 9.37
C ARG A 10 9.62 2.55 8.85
N TYR A 11 10.65 1.77 9.18
CA TYR A 11 10.84 0.40 8.70
C TYR A 11 10.20 -0.66 9.60
N VAL A 12 10.03 -0.35 10.88
CA VAL A 12 9.28 -1.21 11.81
C VAL A 12 7.79 -1.21 11.44
N LEU A 13 7.26 -0.13 10.89
CA LEU A 13 5.85 -0.05 10.47
C LEU A 13 5.55 -0.70 9.13
N LEU A 14 6.51 -0.72 8.19
CA LEU A 14 6.41 -1.58 7.01
C LEU A 14 6.42 -3.07 7.39
N TYR A 15 7.14 -3.43 8.46
CA TYR A 15 7.12 -4.77 9.07
C TYR A 15 5.77 -5.07 9.76
N THR A 16 5.23 -4.15 10.57
CA THR A 16 3.89 -4.29 11.17
C THR A 16 2.80 -4.35 10.10
N PHE A 17 3.01 -3.73 8.94
CA PHE A 17 2.07 -3.79 7.82
C PHE A 17 2.03 -5.18 7.16
N ALA A 18 3.17 -5.85 6.95
CA ALA A 18 3.18 -7.21 6.42
C ALA A 18 2.48 -8.20 7.37
N ASP A 19 2.72 -8.07 8.68
CA ASP A 19 2.00 -8.82 9.72
C ASP A 19 0.51 -8.43 9.75
N TYR A 20 0.18 -7.16 9.52
CA TYR A 20 -1.22 -6.69 9.43
C TYR A 20 -1.94 -7.18 8.19
N VAL A 21 -1.31 -7.26 7.02
CA VAL A 21 -1.97 -7.85 5.83
C VAL A 21 -2.20 -9.33 6.04
N LYS A 22 -1.28 -10.02 6.73
CA LYS A 22 -1.46 -11.41 7.14
C LYS A 22 -2.62 -11.55 8.14
N GLU A 23 -2.69 -10.69 9.16
CA GLU A 23 -3.79 -10.66 10.13
C GLU A 23 -5.14 -10.27 9.51
N LEU A 24 -5.18 -9.31 8.59
CA LEU A 24 -6.37 -8.98 7.80
C LEU A 24 -6.81 -10.16 6.94
N SER A 25 -5.87 -10.77 6.23
CA SER A 25 -6.07 -12.00 5.46
C SER A 25 -6.67 -13.11 6.33
N ASP A 26 -6.16 -13.29 7.55
CA ASP A 26 -6.55 -14.37 8.44
C ASP A 26 -7.88 -14.08 9.18
N TYR A 27 -8.13 -12.84 9.60
CA TYR A 27 -9.42 -12.38 10.15
C TYR A 27 -10.56 -12.53 9.14
N CYS A 28 -10.28 -12.25 7.87
CA CYS A 28 -11.19 -12.46 6.75
C CYS A 28 -11.49 -13.96 6.50
N LYS A 29 -10.50 -14.85 6.68
CA LYS A 29 -10.72 -16.32 6.64
C LYS A 29 -11.57 -16.83 7.81
N GLU A 30 -11.35 -16.32 9.01
CA GLU A 30 -12.07 -16.76 10.22
C GLU A 30 -13.55 -16.36 10.22
N THR A 31 -13.88 -15.16 9.74
CA THR A 31 -15.25 -14.66 9.62
C THR A 31 -16.06 -15.39 8.54
N SER A 32 -15.40 -15.96 7.53
CA SER A 32 -16.01 -16.81 6.50
C SER A 32 -16.30 -18.25 6.97
N SER A 33 -15.64 -18.71 8.05
CA SER A 33 -15.77 -20.08 8.61
C SER A 33 -16.79 -20.21 9.74
N SER A 34 -17.31 -19.08 10.25
CA SER A 34 -18.19 -19.02 11.43
C SER A 34 -19.62 -18.61 11.06
N THR A 35 -20.35 -19.48 10.35
CA THR A 35 -21.82 -19.42 10.33
C THR A 35 -22.41 -20.63 11.07
N PRO A 36 -23.15 -20.44 12.19
CA PRO A 36 -23.93 -21.51 12.78
C PRO A 36 -25.12 -21.81 11.87
N ASN A 37 -25.22 -23.09 11.52
CA ASN A 37 -26.25 -23.68 10.69
C ASN A 37 -27.67 -23.37 11.25
N SER A 38 -28.47 -22.58 10.54
CA SER A 38 -29.93 -22.47 10.72
C SER A 38 -30.57 -21.93 9.44
N SER A 39 -31.32 -22.78 8.73
CA SER A 39 -32.09 -22.46 7.52
C SER A 39 -33.45 -21.78 7.85
N PRO A 40 -34.24 -21.36 6.85
CA PRO A 40 -33.99 -20.22 5.97
C PRO A 40 -35.17 -19.22 5.97
N ASP A 41 -34.91 -17.93 5.76
CA ASP A 41 -35.86 -17.07 5.08
C ASP A 41 -35.08 -16.19 4.08
N GLN A 42 -35.40 -16.35 2.80
CA GLN A 42 -34.72 -15.77 1.65
C GLN A 42 -35.43 -14.46 1.29
N SER A 43 -34.77 -13.30 1.30
CA SER A 43 -34.44 -12.67 0.01
C SER A 43 -33.37 -11.57 0.04
N ASP A 44 -32.86 -11.13 1.21
CA ASP A 44 -31.97 -9.94 1.27
C ASP A 44 -30.52 -10.22 1.72
N HIS A 45 -30.19 -11.46 2.09
CA HIS A 45 -28.86 -11.80 2.65
C HIS A 45 -27.79 -12.19 1.61
N GLN A 46 -28.14 -12.42 0.34
CA GLN A 46 -27.17 -12.88 -0.68
C GLN A 46 -26.26 -11.75 -1.22
N SER A 47 -26.71 -10.51 -1.16
CA SER A 47 -25.93 -9.36 -1.63
C SER A 47 -24.81 -9.04 -0.64
N ALA A 48 -25.15 -8.93 0.65
CA ALA A 48 -24.21 -8.61 1.72
C ALA A 48 -23.12 -9.70 1.89
N SER A 49 -23.47 -10.99 1.81
CA SER A 49 -22.47 -12.06 1.99
C SER A 49 -21.44 -12.12 0.85
N ARG A 50 -21.81 -11.77 -0.39
CA ARG A 50 -20.88 -11.75 -1.54
C ARG A 50 -19.94 -10.55 -1.52
N HIS A 51 -20.38 -9.42 -1.00
CA HIS A 51 -19.54 -8.24 -0.83
C HIS A 51 -18.50 -8.48 0.26
N GLN A 52 -18.90 -9.14 1.36
CA GLN A 52 -18.00 -9.50 2.45
C GLN A 52 -17.00 -10.62 2.08
N GLU A 53 -17.40 -11.64 1.30
CA GLU A 53 -16.47 -12.65 0.76
C GLU A 53 -15.42 -12.08 -0.20
N ARG A 54 -15.73 -11.00 -0.93
CA ARG A 54 -14.79 -10.35 -1.87
C ARG A 54 -13.82 -9.40 -1.19
N ALA A 55 -14.28 -8.62 -0.20
CA ALA A 55 -13.40 -7.84 0.66
C ALA A 55 -12.42 -8.78 1.42
N SER A 56 -12.90 -9.96 1.80
CA SER A 56 -12.13 -11.03 2.47
C SER A 56 -10.98 -11.65 1.65
N ALA A 57 -10.84 -11.34 0.36
CA ALA A 57 -9.83 -11.97 -0.50
C ALA A 57 -9.02 -11.00 -1.36
N PHE A 58 -9.25 -9.69 -1.18
CA PHE A 58 -8.50 -8.64 -1.86
C PHE A 58 -7.01 -8.75 -1.50
N GLY A 59 -6.14 -8.67 -2.50
CA GLY A 59 -4.69 -8.81 -2.33
C GLY A 59 -4.15 -10.24 -2.42
N ILE A 60 -4.93 -11.24 -2.00
CA ILE A 60 -4.56 -12.67 -2.08
C ILE A 60 -4.91 -13.23 -3.45
N GLN A 61 -6.12 -12.95 -3.95
CA GLN A 61 -6.60 -13.53 -5.22
C GLN A 61 -5.95 -12.92 -6.46
N ASN A 62 -5.42 -11.70 -6.35
CA ASN A 62 -4.81 -10.96 -7.45
C ASN A 62 -3.29 -10.82 -7.31
N GLY A 63 -2.65 -11.53 -6.37
CA GLY A 63 -1.19 -11.57 -6.22
C GLY A 63 -0.53 -10.29 -5.67
N LEU A 64 -1.28 -9.25 -5.34
CA LEU A 64 -0.72 -7.98 -4.82
C LEU A 64 0.05 -8.19 -3.51
N LEU A 65 -0.40 -9.10 -2.65
CA LEU A 65 0.31 -9.39 -1.39
C LEU A 65 1.69 -10.01 -1.64
N GLU A 66 1.79 -10.94 -2.59
CA GLU A 66 3.06 -11.54 -2.98
C GLU A 66 4.02 -10.50 -3.56
N ILE A 67 3.50 -9.58 -4.38
CA ILE A 67 4.30 -8.47 -4.89
C ILE A 67 4.76 -7.54 -3.77
N MET A 68 3.88 -7.21 -2.82
CA MET A 68 4.25 -6.39 -1.65
C MET A 68 5.41 -7.01 -0.86
N GLU A 69 5.35 -8.32 -0.61
CA GLU A 69 6.41 -9.05 0.07
C GLU A 69 7.73 -9.00 -0.71
N ARG A 70 7.68 -9.19 -2.03
CA ARG A 70 8.88 -9.13 -2.89
C ARG A 70 9.50 -7.73 -2.95
N VAL A 71 8.68 -6.67 -3.05
CA VAL A 71 9.17 -5.28 -2.98
C VAL A 71 9.81 -4.99 -1.62
N TYR A 72 9.24 -5.53 -0.54
CA TYR A 72 9.80 -5.39 0.81
C TYR A 72 11.18 -6.06 0.92
N ILE A 73 11.32 -7.31 0.49
CA ILE A 73 12.60 -8.04 0.53
C ILE A 73 13.66 -7.27 -0.25
N LEU A 74 13.33 -6.86 -1.48
CA LEU A 74 14.23 -6.08 -2.33
C LEU A 74 14.64 -4.75 -1.67
N HIS A 75 13.72 -4.08 -0.97
CA HIS A 75 14.02 -2.85 -0.24
C HIS A 75 15.01 -3.08 0.91
N VAL A 76 14.84 -4.17 1.67
CA VAL A 76 15.77 -4.55 2.74
C VAL A 76 17.16 -4.82 2.16
N ASP A 77 17.25 -5.61 1.09
CA ASP A 77 18.51 -5.99 0.46
C ASP A 77 19.25 -4.77 -0.12
N ALA A 78 18.52 -3.87 -0.80
CA ALA A 78 19.09 -2.64 -1.36
C ALA A 78 19.67 -1.71 -0.28
N ARG A 79 19.08 -1.74 0.93
CA ARG A 79 19.54 -0.95 2.07
C ARG A 79 20.80 -1.53 2.71
N GLU A 80 20.87 -2.85 2.87
CA GLU A 80 22.03 -3.52 3.46
C GLU A 80 23.27 -3.38 2.57
N THR A 81 23.09 -3.48 1.25
CA THR A 81 24.17 -3.44 0.25
C THR A 81 24.57 -2.02 -0.15
N LYS A 82 23.73 -1.00 0.11
CA LYS A 82 23.88 0.42 -0.29
C LYS A 82 23.98 0.67 -1.80
N THR A 83 23.95 -0.38 -2.61
CA THR A 83 23.95 -0.37 -4.07
C THR A 83 23.17 -1.59 -4.55
N LEU A 84 22.26 -1.42 -5.52
CA LEU A 84 21.57 -2.57 -6.10
C LEU A 84 22.56 -3.48 -6.81
N GLU A 85 22.64 -4.72 -6.36
CA GLU A 85 23.40 -5.76 -7.04
C GLU A 85 22.69 -6.14 -8.35
N SER A 86 23.42 -6.78 -9.27
CA SER A 86 22.85 -7.15 -10.58
C SER A 86 21.62 -8.05 -10.44
N ASP A 87 21.58 -8.91 -9.42
CA ASP A 87 20.44 -9.78 -9.12
C ASP A 87 19.22 -8.97 -8.64
N SER A 88 19.43 -7.94 -7.81
CA SER A 88 18.37 -7.04 -7.35
C SER A 88 17.72 -6.23 -8.49
N VAL A 89 18.48 -5.95 -9.56
CA VAL A 89 17.92 -5.29 -10.76
C VAL A 89 17.03 -6.25 -11.54
N VAL A 90 17.39 -7.54 -11.63
CA VAL A 90 16.55 -8.56 -12.26
C VAL A 90 15.26 -8.74 -11.47
N ASP A 91 15.34 -8.84 -10.14
CA ASP A 91 14.17 -8.95 -9.28
C ASP A 91 13.22 -7.75 -9.44
N ALA A 92 13.76 -6.53 -9.52
CA ALA A 92 12.97 -5.33 -9.78
C ALA A 92 12.23 -5.39 -11.12
N VAL A 93 12.89 -5.88 -12.18
CA VAL A 93 12.29 -6.05 -13.52
C VAL A 93 11.17 -7.08 -13.50
N ASP A 94 11.37 -8.19 -12.81
CA ASP A 94 10.34 -9.23 -12.68
C ASP A 94 9.13 -8.71 -11.92
N ILE A 95 9.34 -7.99 -10.81
CA ILE A 95 8.24 -7.36 -10.07
C ILE A 95 7.49 -6.33 -10.93
N TRP A 96 8.19 -5.52 -11.74
CA TRP A 96 7.55 -4.57 -12.65
C TRP A 96 6.65 -5.26 -13.67
N ASN A 97 7.13 -6.36 -14.27
CA ASN A 97 6.33 -7.12 -15.24
C ASN A 97 5.06 -7.69 -14.59
N ASP A 98 5.16 -8.19 -13.37
CA ASP A 98 4.01 -8.75 -12.64
C ASP A 98 3.00 -7.64 -12.26
N LEU A 99 3.47 -6.46 -11.87
CA LEU A 99 2.61 -5.28 -11.62
C LEU A 99 1.87 -4.85 -12.89
N ASP A 100 2.55 -4.83 -14.04
CA ASP A 100 1.95 -4.49 -15.32
C ASP A 100 0.88 -5.52 -15.72
N HIS A 101 1.15 -6.81 -15.50
CA HIS A 101 0.17 -7.88 -15.75
C HIS A 101 -1.10 -7.73 -14.89
N ILE A 102 -0.95 -7.50 -13.58
CA ILE A 102 -2.08 -7.25 -12.67
C ILE A 102 -2.88 -6.03 -13.10
N ARG A 103 -2.22 -4.98 -13.62
CA ARG A 103 -2.90 -3.79 -14.12
C ARG A 103 -3.77 -4.10 -15.34
N GLU A 104 -3.32 -4.98 -16.23
CA GLU A 104 -4.03 -5.37 -17.46
C GLU A 104 -5.25 -6.25 -17.16
N GLU A 105 -5.16 -7.16 -16.19
CA GLU A 105 -6.25 -8.07 -15.81
C GLU A 105 -7.39 -7.36 -15.05
N CYS A 106 -7.13 -6.16 -14.52
CA CYS A 106 -8.02 -5.38 -13.67
C CYS A 106 -9.33 -4.89 -14.34
N GLN A 107 -9.54 -5.19 -15.64
CA GLN A 107 -10.68 -4.69 -16.42
C GLN A 107 -12.02 -5.39 -16.15
N GLN A 108 -12.06 -6.43 -15.31
CA GLN A 108 -13.25 -7.27 -15.12
C GLN A 108 -14.01 -7.07 -13.79
N ASP A 109 -13.55 -6.18 -12.92
CA ASP A 109 -14.11 -5.97 -11.59
C ASP A 109 -15.07 -4.77 -11.49
N SER A 110 -15.74 -4.62 -10.33
CA SER A 110 -16.51 -3.42 -10.03
C SER A 110 -15.61 -2.18 -10.11
N ALA A 111 -16.19 -1.02 -10.47
CA ALA A 111 -15.43 0.23 -10.60
C ALA A 111 -14.65 0.61 -9.33
N GLU A 112 -15.20 0.25 -8.17
CA GLU A 112 -14.55 0.46 -6.88
C GLU A 112 -13.34 -0.47 -6.66
N ASN A 113 -13.49 -1.77 -6.89
CA ASN A 113 -12.38 -2.72 -6.76
C ASN A 113 -11.26 -2.40 -7.75
N ALA A 114 -11.61 -2.00 -8.97
CA ALA A 114 -10.65 -1.54 -9.97
C ALA A 114 -9.89 -0.29 -9.49
N SER A 115 -10.57 0.64 -8.81
CA SER A 115 -9.94 1.84 -8.25
C SER A 115 -8.99 1.50 -7.10
N LEU A 116 -9.41 0.61 -6.19
CA LEU A 116 -8.58 0.14 -5.09
C LEU A 116 -7.33 -0.61 -5.59
N GLN A 117 -7.49 -1.54 -6.54
CA GLN A 117 -6.38 -2.24 -7.16
C GLN A 117 -5.44 -1.28 -7.89
N THR A 118 -5.99 -0.32 -8.64
CA THR A 118 -5.20 0.72 -9.32
C THR A 118 -4.39 1.55 -8.32
N ALA A 119 -4.97 1.94 -7.19
CA ALA A 119 -4.26 2.65 -6.13
C ALA A 119 -3.08 1.83 -5.58
N CYS A 120 -3.31 0.54 -5.29
CA CYS A 120 -2.27 -0.38 -4.82
C CYS A 120 -1.14 -0.57 -5.84
N VAL A 121 -1.46 -0.78 -7.12
CA VAL A 121 -0.47 -0.96 -8.19
C VAL A 121 0.41 0.28 -8.32
N TRP A 122 -0.17 1.48 -8.34
CA TRP A 122 0.63 2.71 -8.42
C TRP A 122 1.49 2.93 -7.18
N ALA A 123 0.98 2.62 -5.99
CA ALA A 123 1.74 2.72 -4.75
C ALA A 123 2.95 1.78 -4.75
N LEU A 124 2.76 0.54 -5.20
CA LEU A 124 3.83 -0.46 -5.31
C LEU A 124 4.84 -0.08 -6.38
N PHE A 125 4.38 0.47 -7.51
CA PHE A 125 5.26 1.01 -8.53
C PHE A 125 6.13 2.13 -7.97
N VAL A 126 5.55 3.10 -7.24
CA VAL A 126 6.31 4.20 -6.62
C VAL A 126 7.33 3.65 -5.62
N TRP A 127 6.91 2.71 -4.76
CA TRP A 127 7.81 2.12 -3.79
C TRP A 127 8.99 1.41 -4.47
N LEU A 128 8.71 0.51 -5.42
CA LEU A 128 9.73 -0.19 -6.18
C LEU A 128 10.65 0.78 -6.95
N TYR A 129 10.08 1.81 -7.58
CA TYR A 129 10.85 2.82 -8.30
C TYR A 129 11.84 3.53 -7.38
N LEU A 130 11.45 3.86 -6.15
CA LEU A 130 12.31 4.56 -5.19
C LEU A 130 13.30 3.63 -4.50
N VAL A 131 13.05 2.32 -4.45
CA VAL A 131 14.08 1.34 -4.11
C VAL A 131 15.17 1.33 -5.20
N VAL A 132 14.77 1.32 -6.47
CA VAL A 132 15.72 1.30 -7.60
C VAL A 132 16.42 2.65 -7.81
N HIS A 133 15.71 3.74 -7.56
CA HIS A 133 16.16 5.11 -7.72
C HIS A 133 15.95 5.90 -6.43
N PRO A 134 16.81 5.75 -5.40
CA PRO A 134 16.61 6.35 -4.08
C PRO A 134 16.54 7.88 -4.03
N LYS A 135 17.00 8.55 -5.09
CA LYS A 135 16.93 10.01 -5.27
C LYS A 135 15.92 10.44 -6.34
N GLY A 136 15.18 9.48 -6.90
CA GLY A 136 14.23 9.67 -8.01
C GLY A 136 12.85 10.12 -7.56
N ALA A 137 12.67 10.57 -6.31
CA ALA A 137 11.37 11.07 -5.84
C ALA A 137 10.88 12.23 -6.71
N GLY A 138 11.78 13.12 -7.16
CA GLY A 138 11.46 14.22 -8.08
C GLY A 138 11.26 13.81 -9.54
N ASP A 139 11.47 12.55 -9.91
CA ASP A 139 11.35 12.13 -11.30
C ASP A 139 9.90 12.17 -11.76
N GLU A 140 9.68 12.65 -12.98
CA GLU A 140 8.34 12.84 -13.56
C GLU A 140 7.51 11.55 -13.55
N ARG A 141 8.17 10.39 -13.72
CA ARG A 141 7.51 9.07 -13.67
C ARG A 141 6.99 8.73 -12.27
N ALA A 142 7.79 9.00 -11.24
CA ALA A 142 7.39 8.79 -9.85
C ALA A 142 6.22 9.73 -9.51
N GLN A 143 6.33 11.01 -9.85
CA GLN A 143 5.27 12.00 -9.57
C GLN A 143 3.99 11.74 -10.36
N MET A 144 4.08 11.28 -11.61
CA MET A 144 2.91 10.82 -12.37
C MET A 144 2.22 9.63 -11.69
N ALA A 145 3.00 8.65 -11.22
CA ALA A 145 2.47 7.51 -10.49
C ALA A 145 1.82 7.92 -9.16
N VAL A 146 2.41 8.88 -8.43
CA VAL A 146 1.81 9.48 -7.22
C VAL A 146 0.43 10.07 -7.53
N ARG A 147 0.33 10.95 -8.54
CA ARG A 147 -0.93 11.59 -8.94
C ARG A 147 -1.99 10.58 -9.37
N ASN A 148 -1.61 9.58 -10.16
CA ASN A 148 -2.54 8.53 -10.61
C ASN A 148 -3.02 7.66 -9.44
N GLY A 149 -2.12 7.27 -8.54
CA GLY A 149 -2.46 6.50 -7.34
C GLY A 149 -3.39 7.26 -6.39
N LEU A 150 -3.14 8.56 -6.18
CA LEU A 150 -4.01 9.41 -5.35
C LEU A 150 -5.39 9.61 -5.99
N THR A 151 -5.44 9.79 -7.31
CA THR A 151 -6.71 9.89 -8.05
C THR A 151 -7.53 8.61 -7.90
N ALA A 152 -6.90 7.45 -8.04
CA ALA A 152 -7.56 6.16 -7.85
C ALA A 152 -8.02 5.95 -6.40
N SER A 153 -7.19 6.34 -5.42
CA SER A 153 -7.53 6.24 -3.99
C SER A 153 -8.77 7.07 -3.63
N LYS A 154 -8.93 8.27 -4.23
CA LYS A 154 -10.10 9.12 -4.01
C LYS A 154 -11.40 8.53 -4.55
N ALA A 155 -11.33 7.63 -5.53
CA ALA A 155 -12.49 6.99 -6.13
C ALA A 155 -13.04 5.80 -5.31
N VAL A 156 -12.28 5.34 -4.30
CA VAL A 156 -12.72 4.30 -3.36
C VAL A 156 -13.58 4.96 -2.27
N ALA A 157 -14.78 4.43 -2.04
CA ALA A 157 -15.79 5.08 -1.20
C ALA A 157 -16.40 4.16 -0.12
N SER A 158 -16.37 2.85 -0.32
CA SER A 158 -16.86 1.87 0.64
C SER A 158 -15.98 1.85 1.88
N GLU A 159 -16.61 1.95 3.04
CA GLU A 159 -15.95 1.85 4.35
C GLU A 159 -15.20 0.53 4.52
N GLU A 160 -15.67 -0.54 3.88
CA GLU A 160 -15.02 -1.87 3.90
C GLU A 160 -13.70 -1.90 3.10
N SER A 161 -13.54 -0.99 2.12
CA SER A 161 -12.38 -0.91 1.24
C SER A 161 -11.31 0.06 1.75
N LEU A 162 -11.70 1.04 2.58
CA LEU A 162 -10.80 2.07 3.12
C LEU A 162 -9.57 1.51 3.87
N PRO A 163 -9.67 0.44 4.69
CA PRO A 163 -8.50 -0.11 5.39
C PRO A 163 -7.36 -0.52 4.44
N PHE A 164 -7.70 -1.00 3.23
CA PHE A 164 -6.74 -1.43 2.23
C PHE A 164 -5.98 -0.26 1.56
N LEU A 165 -6.44 0.98 1.74
CA LEU A 165 -5.76 2.17 1.25
C LEU A 165 -4.61 2.63 2.14
N LEU A 166 -4.33 1.95 3.26
CA LEU A 166 -3.25 2.35 4.17
C LEU A 166 -1.87 2.34 3.48
N ILE A 167 -1.55 1.32 2.69
CA ILE A 167 -0.30 1.29 1.91
C ILE A 167 -0.28 2.32 0.79
N PRO A 168 -1.32 2.42 -0.04
CA PRO A 168 -1.42 3.53 -0.97
C PRO A 168 -1.16 4.89 -0.32
N ALA A 169 -1.84 5.19 0.79
CA ALA A 169 -1.63 6.45 1.53
C ALA A 169 -0.18 6.63 1.97
N PHE A 170 0.44 5.57 2.52
CA PHE A 170 1.79 5.62 3.02
C PHE A 170 2.84 5.79 1.91
N CYS A 171 2.85 4.90 0.91
CA CYS A 171 3.84 4.92 -0.18
C CYS A 171 3.72 6.17 -1.05
N LEU A 172 2.49 6.53 -1.44
CA LEU A 172 2.24 7.73 -2.24
C LEU A 172 2.54 8.98 -1.42
N GLY A 173 2.18 8.98 -0.13
CA GLY A 173 2.44 10.07 0.80
C GLY A 173 3.92 10.35 0.97
N LEU A 174 4.71 9.32 1.21
CA LEU A 174 6.17 9.46 1.32
C LEU A 174 6.80 10.03 0.05
N ALA A 175 6.21 9.80 -1.13
CA ALA A 175 6.70 10.30 -2.42
C ALA A 175 6.05 11.62 -2.88
N ALA A 176 5.03 12.11 -2.19
CA ALA A 176 4.33 13.35 -2.53
C ALA A 176 5.21 14.57 -2.28
N LEU A 177 5.40 15.40 -3.32
CA LEU A 177 6.26 16.58 -3.26
C LEU A 177 5.43 17.86 -3.26
N GLU A 178 4.34 17.89 -4.01
CA GLU A 178 3.50 19.06 -4.18
C GLU A 178 2.46 19.18 -3.06
N GLN A 179 2.11 20.42 -2.68
CA GLN A 179 1.15 20.64 -1.60
C GLN A 179 -0.22 20.00 -1.87
N GLU A 180 -0.70 20.01 -3.12
CA GLU A 180 -1.97 19.39 -3.49
C GLU A 180 -1.97 17.86 -3.27
N GLU A 181 -0.83 17.21 -3.54
CA GLU A 181 -0.64 15.78 -3.30
C GLU A 181 -0.61 15.49 -1.80
N ARG A 182 0.11 16.31 -1.02
CA ARG A 182 0.18 16.20 0.44
C ARG A 182 -1.19 16.38 1.10
N ASP A 183 -1.96 17.36 0.65
CA ASP A 183 -3.34 17.60 1.12
C ASP A 183 -4.23 16.38 0.84
N SER A 184 -4.08 15.79 -0.35
CA SER A 184 -4.80 14.57 -0.76
C SER A 184 -4.46 13.36 0.12
N VAL A 185 -3.20 13.24 0.51
CA VAL A 185 -2.71 12.17 1.41
C VAL A 185 -3.25 12.36 2.82
N VAL A 186 -3.25 13.60 3.34
CA VAL A 186 -3.84 13.92 4.65
C VAL A 186 -5.33 13.60 4.68
N GLU A 187 -6.07 13.96 3.63
CA GLU A 187 -7.49 13.61 3.49
C GLU A 187 -7.69 12.09 3.48
N LEU A 188 -6.84 11.37 2.75
CA LEU A 188 -6.90 9.91 2.65
C LEU A 188 -6.66 9.24 4.01
N PHE A 189 -5.62 9.64 4.76
CA PHE A 189 -5.41 9.14 6.12
C PHE A 189 -6.60 9.46 7.04
N GLY A 190 -7.21 10.64 6.91
CA GLY A 190 -8.41 11.00 7.67
C GLY A 190 -9.61 10.10 7.36
N LYS A 191 -9.81 9.70 6.10
CA LYS A 191 -10.84 8.73 5.71
C LYS A 191 -10.59 7.35 6.31
N ILE A 192 -9.34 6.89 6.29
CA ILE A 192 -8.96 5.58 6.82
C ILE A 192 -9.13 5.56 8.35
N ASP A 193 -8.69 6.61 9.06
CA ASP A 193 -8.84 6.75 10.52
C ASP A 193 -10.31 6.84 10.97
N GLY A 194 -11.17 7.41 10.13
CA GLY A 194 -12.63 7.43 10.34
C GLY A 194 -13.32 6.07 10.12
N SER A 195 -12.62 5.08 9.54
CA SER A 195 -13.12 3.72 9.33
C SER A 195 -12.74 2.79 10.50
N PHE A 196 -13.46 1.70 10.69
CA PHE A 196 -13.29 0.77 11.82
C PHE A 196 -11.99 -0.08 11.68
N VAL A 197 -10.82 0.54 11.83
CA VAL A 197 -9.51 -0.10 11.66
C VAL A 197 -8.84 -0.37 13.01
N LEU A 198 -8.35 -1.59 13.19
CA LEU A 198 -7.60 -2.08 14.36
C LEU A 198 -6.18 -1.48 14.49
N ILE A 199 -5.79 -0.57 13.59
CA ILE A 199 -4.47 0.03 13.54
C ILE A 199 -4.51 1.50 13.91
N ASP A 200 -3.48 1.94 14.63
CA ASP A 200 -3.22 3.35 14.83
C ASP A 200 -2.67 4.00 13.55
N VAL A 201 -3.58 4.52 12.70
CA VAL A 201 -3.27 5.21 11.44
C VAL A 201 -2.38 6.43 11.67
N ARG A 202 -2.44 7.04 12.86
CA ARG A 202 -1.68 8.25 13.21
C ARG A 202 -0.18 8.06 13.06
N ILE A 203 0.34 6.88 13.41
CA ILE A 203 1.80 6.63 13.34
C ILE A 203 2.30 6.68 11.88
N TYR A 204 1.54 6.12 10.94
CA TYR A 204 1.89 6.15 9.51
C TYR A 204 1.83 7.57 8.95
N ARG A 205 0.80 8.32 9.36
CA ARG A 205 0.63 9.71 8.97
C ARG A 205 1.75 10.61 9.49
N GLU A 206 2.11 10.48 10.77
CA GLU A 206 3.19 11.23 11.39
C GLU A 206 4.51 11.04 10.64
N ILE A 207 4.84 9.80 10.27
CA ILE A 207 6.04 9.50 9.49
C ILE A 207 6.05 10.17 8.12
N VAL A 208 4.91 10.18 7.43
CA VAL A 208 4.77 10.84 6.13
C VAL A 208 4.97 12.35 6.29
N GLU A 209 4.31 12.95 7.28
CA GLU A 209 4.41 14.38 7.55
C GLU A 209 5.83 14.80 7.99
N GLU A 210 6.51 14.00 8.82
CA GLU A 210 7.93 14.19 9.15
C GLU A 210 8.81 14.11 7.91
N GLY A 211 8.54 13.15 7.02
CA GLY A 211 9.26 13.01 5.74
C GLY A 211 9.12 14.24 4.84
N TRP A 212 7.98 14.93 4.89
CA TRP A 212 7.78 16.21 4.19
C TRP A 212 8.56 17.35 4.84
N GLN A 213 8.57 17.42 6.17
CA GLN A 213 9.35 18.43 6.90
C GLN A 213 10.85 18.31 6.64
N GLU A 214 11.37 17.08 6.61
CA GLU A 214 12.78 16.80 6.26
C GLU A 214 13.11 17.29 4.85
N LEU A 215 12.23 17.02 3.88
CA LEU A 215 12.40 17.47 2.50
C LEU A 215 12.39 19.00 2.41
N ASP A 216 11.43 19.66 3.05
CA ASP A 216 11.28 21.12 3.03
C ASP A 216 12.46 21.82 3.73
N SER A 217 13.12 21.15 4.68
CA SER A 217 14.34 21.64 5.34
C SER A 217 15.60 21.56 4.47
N GLY A 218 15.50 21.01 3.26
CA GLY A 218 16.62 20.86 2.32
C GLY A 218 17.53 19.67 2.62
N SER A 219 17.04 18.68 3.38
CA SER A 219 17.76 17.43 3.55
C SER A 219 17.68 16.60 2.27
N ASP A 220 18.84 16.16 1.75
CA ASP A 220 18.93 15.23 0.62
C ASP A 220 18.29 13.89 1.04
N ARG A 221 16.98 13.75 0.80
CA ARG A 221 16.26 12.54 1.16
C ARG A 221 16.71 11.39 0.26
N THR A 222 17.25 10.36 0.88
CA THR A 222 17.41 9.05 0.27
C THR A 222 16.34 8.13 0.80
N TRP A 223 15.70 7.37 -0.08
CA TRP A 223 14.65 6.42 0.30
C TRP A 223 15.16 5.20 1.11
N GLY A 224 16.48 4.98 1.15
CA GLY A 224 17.15 3.87 1.86
C GLY A 224 17.47 4.13 3.33
#